data_AF-A0A8X6IPX8-F1
#
_entry.id   AF-A0A8X6IPX8-F1
#
_cell.length_a   1.000
_cell.length_b   1.000
_cell.length_c   1.000
_cell.angle_alpha   90.00
_cell.angle_beta   90.00
_cell.angle_gamma   90.00
#
_symmetry.space_group_name_H-M   'P 1'
#
loop_
_entity.id
_entity.type
_entity.pdbx_description
1 polymer ?
#
loop_
_entity_poly.entity_id
_entity_poly.type
_entity_poly.pdbx_seq_one_letter_code
_entity_poly.pdbx_strand_id
1 'polypeptide(L)'
;MRKEPHLGRQLEDYLVHFPKVKIVRARRREGLIRARLLGASVAKAPILTYLDSHCECAQGWLEPLLQRIANNWTTVVCPVIDVIDDETFEYHFRESGEVNVGGFDWNLQFSWHAMPEREMKRRNHTWEPVWSPTMAGGLFSINKKFFERLGTYDSGFDIWGGENLELSFKVS
;
A
#
# COMPACT_ATOMS: atom_id res chain seq x y z
N MET A 1 25.63 6.64 7.80
CA MET A 1 24.50 6.67 6.85
C MET A 1 25.02 7.35 5.59
N ARG A 2 25.12 6.64 4.45
CA ARG A 2 25.51 7.27 3.19
C ARG A 2 24.42 8.30 2.83
N LYS A 3 24.81 9.56 2.70
CA LYS A 3 23.90 10.59 2.19
C LYS A 3 23.99 10.51 0.68
N GLU A 4 22.95 10.00 0.04
CA GLU A 4 22.79 10.04 -1.40
C GLU A 4 22.55 11.50 -1.82
N PRO A 5 23.51 12.19 -2.47
CA PRO A 5 23.40 13.64 -2.70
C PRO A 5 22.19 14.01 -3.56
N HIS A 6 21.81 13.12 -4.49
CA HIS A 6 20.69 13.32 -5.40
C HIS A 6 19.32 13.37 -4.68
N LEU A 7 19.20 12.81 -3.48
CA LEU A 7 17.97 12.89 -2.66
C LEU A 7 17.90 14.17 -1.81
N GLY A 8 18.94 15.02 -1.87
CA GLY A 8 19.00 16.31 -1.19
C GLY A 8 18.39 17.43 -2.03
N ARG A 9 19.20 18.48 -2.29
CA ARG A 9 18.78 19.68 -3.02
C ARG A 9 18.34 19.39 -4.46
N GLN A 10 18.98 18.43 -5.13
CA GLN A 10 18.63 18.07 -6.51
C GLN A 10 17.17 17.58 -6.63
N LEU A 11 16.71 16.76 -5.69
CA LEU A 11 15.32 16.31 -5.64
C LEU A 11 14.35 17.47 -5.32
N GLU A 12 14.74 18.37 -4.42
CA GLU A 12 13.95 19.57 -4.10
C GLU A 12 13.76 20.46 -5.33
N ASP A 13 14.87 20.79 -6.01
CA ASP A 13 14.86 21.66 -7.20
C ASP A 13 14.03 21.03 -8.34
N TYR A 14 14.12 19.72 -8.54
CA TYR A 14 13.31 19.00 -9.53
C TYR A 14 11.81 19.09 -9.22
N LEU A 15 11.41 18.86 -7.97
CA LEU A 15 10.01 18.75 -7.56
C LEU A 15 9.27 20.10 -7.44
N VAL A 16 9.97 21.24 -7.54
CA VAL A 16 9.35 22.59 -7.56
C VAL A 16 8.27 22.73 -8.63
N HIS A 17 8.41 22.02 -9.75
CA HIS A 17 7.48 22.07 -10.88
C HIS A 17 6.16 21.31 -10.64
N PHE A 18 6.05 20.55 -9.54
CA PHE A 18 4.90 19.72 -9.23
C PHE A 18 4.16 20.28 -8.00
N PRO A 19 3.15 21.17 -8.17
CA PRO A 19 2.56 21.94 -7.07
C PRO A 19 1.82 21.09 -6.02
N LYS A 20 1.48 19.84 -6.35
CA LYS A 20 0.82 18.90 -5.43
C LYS A 20 1.81 18.00 -4.68
N VAL A 21 3.11 18.04 -5.02
CA VAL A 21 4.14 17.19 -4.41
C VAL A 21 4.79 17.94 -3.24
N LYS A 22 5.01 17.22 -2.13
CA LYS A 22 5.70 17.74 -0.95
C LYS A 22 6.73 16.73 -0.46
N ILE A 23 7.93 17.21 -0.17
CA ILE A 23 8.98 16.41 0.47
C ILE A 23 8.88 16.60 1.97
N VAL A 24 8.80 15.50 2.72
CA VAL A 24 8.85 15.49 4.19
C VAL A 24 10.09 14.73 4.62
N ARG A 25 10.98 15.37 5.36
CA ARG A 25 12.26 14.78 5.77
C ARG A 25 12.25 14.39 7.25
N ALA A 26 12.51 13.12 7.53
CA ALA A 26 12.80 12.67 8.90
C ALA A 26 14.18 13.17 9.35
N ARG A 27 14.33 13.47 10.65
CA ARG A 27 15.61 13.97 11.22
C ARG A 27 16.65 12.86 11.43
N ARG A 28 16.20 11.61 11.46
CA ARG A 28 17.00 10.39 11.64
C ARG A 28 16.37 9.24 10.86
N ARG A 29 17.02 8.07 10.83
CA ARG A 29 16.42 6.87 10.22
C ARG A 29 15.27 6.39 11.09
N GLU A 30 14.06 6.50 10.57
CA GLU A 30 12.85 6.13 11.28
C GLU A 30 12.32 4.73 10.91
N GLY A 31 12.67 4.20 9.73
CA GLY A 31 12.06 2.97 9.22
C GLY A 31 10.76 3.26 8.44
N LEU A 32 10.23 2.25 7.75
CA LEU A 32 9.05 2.38 6.88
C LEU A 32 7.84 2.87 7.66
N ILE A 33 7.58 2.27 8.82
CA ILE A 33 6.36 2.49 9.61
C ILE A 33 6.28 3.93 10.09
N ARG A 34 7.32 4.40 10.78
CA ARG A 34 7.38 5.78 11.29
C ARG A 34 7.47 6.81 10.15
N ALA A 35 8.07 6.47 9.01
CA ALA A 35 8.02 7.34 7.82
C ALA A 35 6.61 7.44 7.23
N ARG A 36 5.84 6.35 7.17
CA ARG A 36 4.42 6.35 6.75
C ARG A 36 3.55 7.16 7.69
N LEU A 37 3.76 7.05 9.00
CA LEU A 37 3.06 7.85 10.01
C LEU A 37 3.40 9.34 9.89
N LEU A 38 4.68 9.67 9.62
CA LEU A 38 5.10 11.05 9.35
C LEU A 38 4.35 11.62 8.13
N GLY A 39 4.26 10.86 7.03
CA GLY A 39 3.46 11.24 5.87
C GLY A 39 1.98 11.42 6.18
N ALA A 40 1.38 10.48 6.93
CA ALA A 40 -0.03 10.54 7.35
C ALA A 40 -0.35 11.77 8.20
N SER A 41 0.57 12.18 9.08
CA SER A 41 0.37 13.31 9.98
C SER A 41 0.24 14.65 9.23
N VAL A 42 0.92 14.81 8.10
CA VAL A 42 0.84 16.03 7.27
C VAL A 42 -0.19 15.95 6.14
N ALA A 43 -0.71 14.75 5.86
CA ALA A 43 -1.73 14.53 4.85
C ALA A 43 -3.05 15.22 5.23
N LYS A 44 -3.62 15.98 4.28
CA LYS A 44 -4.86 16.76 4.48
C LYS A 44 -6.10 16.05 3.92
N ALA A 45 -5.91 15.12 2.99
CA ALA A 45 -7.01 14.41 2.34
C ALA A 45 -7.64 13.37 3.30
N PRO A 46 -8.93 13.04 3.11
CA PRO A 46 -9.62 12.04 3.93
C PRO A 46 -9.18 10.61 3.63
N ILE A 47 -8.61 10.35 2.45
CA ILE A 47 -8.09 9.03 2.06
C ILE A 47 -6.57 9.11 1.98
N LEU A 48 -5.90 8.13 2.58
CA LEU A 48 -4.47 7.90 2.46
C LEU A 48 -4.26 6.76 1.46
N THR A 49 -3.40 6.98 0.47
CA THR A 49 -2.96 5.95 -0.46
C THR A 49 -1.45 5.83 -0.35
N TYR A 50 -0.98 4.64 0.02
CA TYR A 50 0.43 4.33 0.15
C TYR A 50 0.92 3.62 -1.10
N LEU A 51 2.10 4.00 -1.57
CA LEU A 51 2.85 3.37 -2.65
C LEU A 51 4.33 3.33 -2.24
N ASP A 52 5.04 2.32 -2.74
CA ASP A 52 6.50 2.28 -2.62
C ASP A 52 7.14 3.19 -3.68
N SER A 53 8.41 3.56 -3.48
CA SER A 53 9.10 4.55 -4.33
C SER A 53 9.53 4.01 -5.70
N HIS A 54 9.16 2.78 -6.03
CA HIS A 54 9.53 2.02 -7.21
C HIS A 54 8.28 1.32 -7.79
N CYS A 55 7.20 2.09 -7.95
CA CYS A 55 5.96 1.62 -8.55
C CYS A 55 5.63 2.42 -9.82
N GLU A 56 5.01 1.76 -10.78
CA GLU A 56 4.34 2.38 -11.93
C GLU A 56 2.84 2.13 -11.83
N CYS A 57 2.03 3.14 -12.19
CA CYS A 57 0.58 3.10 -12.00
C CYS A 57 -0.13 2.85 -13.35
N ALA A 58 -0.89 1.76 -13.44
CA ALA A 58 -1.75 1.49 -14.59
C ALA A 58 -2.86 2.54 -14.75
N GLN A 59 -3.42 2.66 -15.95
CA GLN A 59 -4.55 3.56 -16.20
C GLN A 59 -5.77 3.15 -15.36
N GLY A 60 -6.42 4.11 -14.70
CA GLY A 60 -7.64 3.87 -13.92
C GLY A 60 -7.41 3.12 -12.61
N TRP A 61 -6.17 3.03 -12.11
CA TRP A 61 -5.84 2.26 -10.90
C TRP A 61 -6.45 2.82 -9.61
N LEU A 62 -6.75 4.13 -9.56
CA LEU A 62 -7.08 4.82 -8.31
C LEU A 62 -8.59 4.84 -8.05
N GLU A 63 -9.40 5.03 -9.09
CA GLU A 63 -10.85 5.16 -9.03
C GLU A 63 -11.52 3.96 -8.35
N PRO A 64 -11.17 2.69 -8.64
CA PRO A 64 -11.76 1.53 -7.97
C PRO A 64 -11.46 1.50 -6.47
N LEU A 65 -10.24 1.91 -6.07
CA LEU A 65 -9.83 1.96 -4.66
C LEU A 65 -10.67 3.01 -3.91
N LEU A 66 -10.77 4.21 -4.47
CA LEU A 66 -11.52 5.31 -3.87
C LEU A 66 -13.02 5.01 -3.82
N GLN A 67 -13.59 4.46 -4.90
CA GLN A 67 -15.00 4.09 -4.95
C GLN A 67 -15.36 3.07 -3.86
N ARG A 68 -14.48 2.08 -3.63
CA ARG A 68 -14.75 1.08 -2.60
C ARG A 68 -14.74 1.67 -1.20
N ILE A 69 -13.82 2.59 -0.91
CA ILE A 69 -13.78 3.30 0.39
C ILE A 69 -14.96 4.27 0.52
N ALA A 70 -15.40 4.90 -0.58
CA ALA A 70 -16.60 5.74 -0.57
C ALA A 70 -17.85 4.93 -0.21
N ASN A 71 -17.97 3.69 -0.73
CA ASN A 71 -19.08 2.79 -0.41
C ASN A 71 -19.02 2.25 1.02
N ASN A 72 -17.82 1.98 1.54
CA ASN A 72 -17.61 1.57 2.92
C ASN A 72 -16.29 2.13 3.47
N TRP A 73 -16.39 3.18 4.29
CA TRP A 73 -15.24 3.91 4.81
C TRP A 73 -14.38 3.11 5.80
N THR A 74 -14.85 1.97 6.30
CA THR A 74 -14.08 1.04 7.13
C THR A 74 -13.44 -0.09 6.33
N THR A 75 -13.35 0.04 5.00
CA THR A 75 -12.63 -0.91 4.15
C THR A 75 -11.21 -0.41 3.87
N VAL A 76 -10.23 -1.30 3.95
CA VAL A 76 -8.88 -1.11 3.40
C VAL A 76 -8.84 -1.80 2.04
N VAL A 77 -8.33 -1.11 1.02
CA VAL A 77 -8.36 -1.62 -0.36
C VAL A 77 -6.94 -1.64 -0.91
N CYS A 78 -6.51 -2.78 -1.44
CA CYS A 78 -5.21 -2.94 -2.08
C CYS A 78 -5.42 -3.07 -3.60
N PRO A 79 -4.53 -2.50 -4.44
CA PRO A 79 -4.49 -2.84 -5.84
C PRO A 79 -3.97 -4.28 -6.01
N VAL A 80 -4.21 -4.86 -7.19
CA VAL A 80 -3.40 -6.01 -7.64
C VAL A 80 -1.99 -5.49 -7.87
N ILE A 81 -0.99 -6.23 -7.38
CA ILE A 81 0.42 -5.87 -7.49
C ILE A 81 1.04 -6.74 -8.57
N ASP A 82 1.24 -6.14 -9.74
CA ASP A 82 1.95 -6.74 -10.86
C ASP A 82 3.47 -6.63 -10.66
N VAL A 83 4.22 -7.43 -11.41
CA VAL A 83 5.69 -7.45 -11.32
C VAL A 83 6.27 -6.55 -12.40
N ILE A 84 7.21 -5.70 -12.01
CA ILE A 84 8.15 -5.05 -12.92
C ILE A 84 9.49 -5.75 -12.69
N ASP A 85 10.04 -6.36 -13.72
CA ASP A 85 11.32 -7.08 -13.65
C ASP A 85 12.46 -6.11 -13.31
N ASP A 86 13.31 -6.46 -12.34
CA ASP A 86 14.32 -5.54 -11.79
C ASP A 86 15.56 -5.39 -12.66
N GLU A 87 15.76 -6.29 -13.64
CA GLU A 87 16.86 -6.22 -14.60
C GLU A 87 16.44 -5.57 -15.92
N THR A 88 15.26 -5.95 -16.43
CA THR A 88 14.78 -5.58 -17.77
C THR A 88 13.74 -4.47 -17.76
N PHE A 89 13.13 -4.17 -16.60
CA PHE A 89 11.98 -3.29 -16.46
C PHE A 89 10.75 -3.75 -17.25
N GLU A 90 10.69 -5.03 -17.65
CA GLU A 90 9.50 -5.59 -18.28
C GLU A 90 8.33 -5.61 -17.31
N TYR A 91 7.17 -5.12 -17.77
CA TYR A 91 5.94 -5.11 -17.00
C TYR A 91 5.15 -6.40 -17.22
N HIS A 92 5.10 -7.25 -16.20
CA HIS A 92 4.35 -8.49 -16.18
C HIS A 92 3.00 -8.29 -15.49
N PHE A 93 2.00 -7.93 -16.29
CA PHE A 93 0.62 -7.79 -15.83
C PHE A 93 -0.06 -9.15 -15.67
N ARG A 94 -1.02 -9.24 -14.75
CA ARG A 94 -1.91 -10.40 -14.62
C ARG A 94 -3.28 -10.13 -15.22
N GLU A 95 -3.88 -11.15 -15.81
CA GLU A 95 -5.28 -11.08 -16.22
C GLU A 95 -6.20 -11.00 -14.99
N SER A 96 -7.32 -10.29 -15.11
CA SER A 96 -8.28 -10.06 -14.02
C SER A 96 -8.87 -11.34 -13.39
N GLY A 97 -8.78 -12.48 -14.08
CA GLY A 97 -9.21 -13.79 -13.58
C GLY A 97 -8.23 -14.45 -12.61
N GLU A 98 -6.95 -14.06 -12.63
CA GLU A 98 -5.85 -14.76 -11.93
C GLU A 98 -5.29 -13.93 -10.77
N VAL A 99 -6.20 -13.52 -9.87
CA VAL A 99 -5.84 -12.74 -8.68
C VAL A 99 -5.51 -13.68 -7.52
N ASN A 100 -4.32 -13.51 -6.94
CA ASN A 100 -3.94 -14.15 -5.68
C ASN A 100 -4.43 -13.33 -4.49
N VAL A 101 -4.69 -14.00 -3.38
CA VAL A 101 -4.97 -13.38 -2.08
C VAL A 101 -3.76 -13.49 -1.16
N GLY A 102 -3.63 -12.53 -0.26
CA GLY A 102 -2.63 -12.56 0.80
C GLY A 102 -3.02 -13.50 1.93
N GLY A 103 -2.07 -14.31 2.38
CA GLY A 103 -2.16 -15.09 3.61
C GLY A 103 -0.90 -14.95 4.44
N PHE A 104 -0.70 -15.91 5.36
CA PHE A 104 0.49 -16.00 6.19
C PHE A 104 0.71 -17.43 6.67
N ASP A 105 1.95 -17.78 7.01
CA ASP A 105 2.29 -19.05 7.64
C ASP A 105 2.40 -18.93 9.18
N TRP A 106 2.63 -20.05 9.86
CA TRP A 106 2.77 -20.06 11.33
C TRP A 106 4.05 -19.38 11.85
N ASN A 107 4.97 -19.01 10.96
CA ASN A 107 6.12 -18.16 11.28
C ASN A 107 5.77 -16.67 11.15
N LEU A 108 4.51 -16.33 10.90
CA LEU A 108 4.02 -14.97 10.66
C LEU A 108 4.70 -14.30 9.46
N GLN A 109 4.97 -15.07 8.42
CA GLN A 109 5.47 -14.55 7.14
C GLN A 109 4.34 -14.46 6.13
N PHE A 110 4.26 -13.32 5.44
CA PHE A 110 3.30 -13.12 4.35
C PHE A 110 3.58 -14.08 3.18
N SER A 111 2.53 -14.62 2.59
CA SER A 111 2.62 -15.42 1.37
C SER A 111 1.41 -15.22 0.47
N TRP A 112 1.60 -15.45 -0.83
CA TRP A 112 0.53 -15.39 -1.83
C TRP A 112 -0.13 -16.76 -1.96
N HIS A 113 -1.46 -16.78 -1.99
CA HIS A 113 -2.25 -17.97 -2.23
C HIS A 113 -3.20 -17.77 -3.40
N ALA A 114 -3.51 -18.85 -4.10
CA ALA A 114 -4.59 -18.84 -5.07
C ALA A 114 -5.91 -18.41 -4.38
N MET A 115 -6.73 -17.65 -5.10
CA MET A 115 -8.05 -17.29 -4.63
C MET A 115 -8.88 -18.55 -4.31
N PRO A 116 -9.46 -18.67 -3.10
CA PRO A 116 -10.23 -19.86 -2.73
C PRO A 116 -11.53 -19.95 -3.53
N GLU A 117 -12.00 -21.16 -3.81
CA GLU A 117 -13.20 -21.42 -4.62
C GLU A 117 -14.45 -20.69 -4.07
N ARG A 118 -14.57 -20.53 -2.75
CA ARG A 118 -15.65 -19.76 -2.11
C ARG A 118 -15.71 -18.31 -2.62
N GLU A 119 -14.55 -17.70 -2.84
CA GLU A 119 -14.41 -16.32 -3.26
C GLU A 119 -14.61 -16.18 -4.76
N MET A 120 -14.16 -17.18 -5.54
CA MET A 120 -14.48 -17.31 -6.96
C MET A 120 -16.00 -17.35 -7.19
N LYS A 121 -16.72 -18.19 -6.42
CA LYS A 121 -18.18 -18.35 -6.51
C LYS A 121 -18.97 -17.13 -6.01
N ARG A 122 -18.38 -16.31 -5.13
CA ARG A 122 -19.01 -15.10 -4.59
C ARG A 122 -19.10 -13.98 -5.63
N ARG A 123 -18.14 -13.93 -6.55
CA ARG A 123 -17.99 -12.86 -7.55
C ARG A 123 -18.75 -13.23 -8.81
N ASN A 124 -19.53 -12.30 -9.36
CA ASN A 124 -20.15 -12.50 -10.68
C ASN A 124 -19.22 -12.06 -11.80
N HIS A 125 -18.30 -11.13 -11.50
CA HIS A 125 -17.39 -10.55 -12.47
C HIS A 125 -15.94 -10.43 -11.96
N THR A 126 -14.98 -10.46 -12.88
CA THR A 126 -13.53 -10.43 -12.58
C THR A 126 -13.02 -9.06 -12.08
N TRP A 127 -13.81 -8.00 -12.22
CA TRP A 127 -13.48 -6.67 -11.69
C TRP A 127 -14.08 -6.42 -10.29
N GLU A 128 -14.86 -7.36 -9.75
CA GLU A 128 -15.34 -7.23 -8.37
C GLU A 128 -14.20 -7.39 -7.37
N PRO A 129 -14.25 -6.68 -6.22
CA PRO A 129 -13.24 -6.81 -5.17
C PRO A 129 -13.08 -8.25 -4.68
N VAL A 130 -11.85 -8.61 -4.31
CA VAL A 130 -11.51 -9.91 -3.72
C VAL A 130 -11.24 -9.73 -2.23
N TRP A 131 -11.86 -10.56 -1.39
CA TRP A 131 -11.59 -10.58 0.04
C TRP A 131 -10.27 -11.31 0.32
N SER A 132 -9.30 -10.57 0.84
CA SER A 132 -7.95 -11.05 1.14
C SER A 132 -7.75 -11.11 2.67
N PRO A 133 -7.38 -12.28 3.23
CA PRO A 133 -7.10 -12.41 4.67
C PRO A 133 -6.00 -11.47 5.17
N THR A 134 -4.95 -11.26 4.36
CA THR A 134 -3.87 -10.33 4.67
C THR A 134 -3.50 -9.46 3.48
N MET A 135 -2.72 -8.41 3.71
CA MET A 135 -2.16 -7.53 2.67
C MET A 135 -0.64 -7.69 2.59
N ALA A 136 -0.08 -7.49 1.38
CA ALA A 136 1.38 -7.39 1.22
C ALA A 136 1.96 -6.18 1.97
N GLY A 137 1.17 -5.10 2.10
CA GLY A 137 1.46 -3.95 2.97
C GLY A 137 2.19 -2.80 2.31
N GLY A 138 2.78 -2.98 1.12
CA GLY A 138 3.42 -1.91 0.33
C GLY A 138 2.41 -0.88 -0.21
N LEU A 139 1.34 -1.39 -0.83
CA LEU A 139 0.39 -0.60 -1.60
C LEU A 139 -1.04 -0.80 -1.07
N PHE A 140 -1.68 0.26 -0.60
CA PHE A 140 -3.08 0.23 -0.16
C PHE A 140 -3.68 1.62 -0.03
N SER A 141 -5.01 1.70 -0.01
CA SER A 141 -5.78 2.90 0.32
C SER A 141 -6.66 2.66 1.55
N ILE A 142 -6.74 3.67 2.41
CA ILE A 142 -7.51 3.64 3.66
C ILE A 142 -8.09 5.01 3.99
N ASN A 143 -9.28 5.06 4.59
CA ASN A 143 -9.80 6.30 5.17
C ASN A 143 -8.95 6.73 6.38
N LYS A 144 -8.47 7.98 6.40
CA LYS A 144 -7.59 8.51 7.45
C LYS A 144 -8.20 8.37 8.85
N LYS A 145 -9.49 8.68 9.02
CA LYS A 145 -10.18 8.54 10.31
C LYS A 145 -10.31 7.08 10.72
N PHE A 146 -10.51 6.17 9.76
CA PHE A 146 -10.52 4.74 10.06
C PHE A 146 -9.12 4.26 10.47
N PHE A 147 -8.08 4.71 9.78
CA PHE A 147 -6.69 4.39 10.14
C PHE A 147 -6.36 4.85 11.56
N GLU A 148 -6.76 6.07 11.93
CA GLU A 148 -6.63 6.60 13.30
C GLU A 148 -7.45 5.78 14.31
N ARG A 149 -8.68 5.38 13.96
CA ARG A 149 -9.55 4.55 14.82
C ARG A 149 -8.94 3.17 15.11
N LEU A 150 -8.21 2.60 14.16
CA LEU A 150 -7.47 1.34 14.34
C LEU A 150 -6.20 1.48 15.18
N GLY A 151 -5.86 2.70 15.62
CA GLY A 151 -4.60 2.98 16.32
C GLY A 151 -3.40 3.12 15.37
N THR A 152 -3.65 3.35 14.08
CA THR A 152 -2.63 3.38 13.02
C THR A 152 -1.73 2.13 13.03
N TYR A 153 -0.47 2.26 12.62
CA TYR A 153 0.55 1.24 12.87
C TYR A 153 1.06 1.33 14.30
N ASP A 154 1.46 0.19 14.87
CA ASP A 154 2.22 0.18 16.11
C ASP A 154 3.60 0.84 15.91
N SER A 155 3.84 1.94 16.62
CA SER A 155 5.11 2.68 16.58
C SER A 155 6.29 1.94 17.22
N GLY A 156 6.02 0.86 17.96
CA GLY A 156 7.01 -0.03 18.57
C GLY A 156 7.70 -0.96 17.56
N PHE A 157 7.15 -1.15 16.37
CA PHE A 157 7.86 -1.84 15.30
C PHE A 157 9.03 -1.01 14.79
N ASP A 158 10.18 -1.66 14.63
CA ASP A 158 11.39 -1.05 14.13
C ASP A 158 11.69 -1.45 12.68
N ILE A 159 12.06 -0.45 11.87
CA ILE A 159 12.53 -0.58 10.48
C ILE A 159 11.47 -1.10 9.50
N TRP A 160 11.15 -2.40 9.51
CA TRP A 160 10.24 -3.09 8.58
C TRP A 160 9.92 -4.51 9.06
N GLY A 161 8.70 -4.99 8.78
CA GLY A 161 8.30 -6.38 8.96
C GLY A 161 7.15 -6.54 9.97
N GLY A 162 6.16 -7.35 9.60
CA GLY A 162 5.01 -7.69 10.46
C GLY A 162 3.90 -6.65 10.49
N GLU A 163 4.15 -5.41 10.09
CA GLU A 163 3.15 -4.33 10.12
C GLU A 163 1.97 -4.59 9.19
N ASN A 164 2.23 -5.29 8.09
CA ASN A 164 1.23 -5.66 7.10
C ASN A 164 0.25 -6.69 7.68
N LEU A 165 0.75 -7.68 8.43
CA LEU A 165 -0.08 -8.68 9.12
C LEU A 165 -0.82 -8.06 10.30
N GLU A 166 -0.14 -7.23 11.09
CA GLU A 166 -0.74 -6.53 12.23
C GLU A 166 -1.92 -5.66 11.81
N LEU A 167 -1.76 -4.86 10.76
CA LEU A 167 -2.85 -4.06 10.22
C LEU A 167 -3.95 -4.93 9.61
N SER A 168 -3.60 -6.04 8.96
CA SER A 168 -4.60 -7.00 8.43
C SER A 168 -5.49 -7.57 9.54
N PHE A 169 -4.91 -7.94 10.67
CA PHE A 169 -5.65 -8.48 11.82
C PHE A 169 -6.49 -7.41 12.52
N LYS A 170 -6.04 -6.15 12.57
CA LYS A 170 -6.83 -5.02 13.10
C LYS A 170 -8.07 -4.69 12.26
N VAL A 171 -7.97 -4.88 10.94
CA VAL A 171 -9.03 -4.53 9.98
C VAL A 171 -10.10 -5.63 9.89
N SER A 172 -9.71 -6.88 10.20
CA SER A 172 -10.55 -8.09 10.09
C SER A 172 -11.77 -8.07 11.01
#